data_AF-A0A977KSC4-F1
#
_entry.id   AF-A0A977KSC4-F1
#
_cell.length_a   1.000
_cell.length_b   1.000
_cell.length_c   1.000
_cell.angle_alpha   90.00
_cell.angle_beta   90.00
_cell.angle_gamma   90.00
#
_symmetry.space_group_name_H-M   'P 1'
#
loop_
_entity.id
_entity.type
_entity.pdbx_description
1 polymer ?
#
loop_
_entity_poly.entity_id
_entity_poly.type
_entity_poly.pdbx_seq_one_letter_code
_entity_poly.pdbx_strand_id
1 'polypeptide(L)' 'MLEIPKQYILDEQQRPLAVQIPIAVYNQIEEILEDFGLAKLMEETKSDERLSGSEAFSYYQSLKKCNVED' A
#
# COMPACT_ATOMS: atom_id res chain seq x y z
N MET A 1 11.55 5.19 -18.08
CA MET A 1 10.14 5.03 -17.66
C MET A 1 9.70 3.69 -18.19
N LEU A 2 9.19 2.79 -17.33
CA LEU A 2 8.67 1.51 -17.80
C LEU A 2 7.53 1.76 -18.80
N GLU A 3 7.56 1.06 -19.92
CA GLU A 3 6.53 1.19 -20.94
C GLU A 3 5.30 0.39 -20.46
N ILE A 4 4.31 1.10 -19.93
CA ILE A 4 3.07 0.50 -19.44
C ILE A 4 2.13 0.36 -20.63
N PRO A 5 1.83 -0.87 -21.09
CA PRO A 5 0.88 -1.08 -22.17
C PRO A 5 -0.50 -0.61 -21.71
N LYS A 6 -1.04 0.41 -22.38
CA LYS A 6 -2.27 1.07 -21.98
C LYS A 6 -3.10 1.49 -23.18
N GLN A 7 -4.41 1.45 -22.99
CA GLN A 7 -5.40 1.95 -23.94
C GLN A 7 -6.21 3.05 -23.27
N TYR A 8 -6.52 4.11 -24.01
CA TYR A 8 -7.37 5.18 -23.52
C TYR A 8 -8.82 4.90 -23.92
N ILE A 9 -9.70 4.99 -22.94
CA ILE A 9 -11.15 5.01 -23.16
C ILE A 9 -11.55 6.49 -23.23
N LEU A 10 -12.10 6.91 -24.36
CA LEU A 10 -12.49 8.30 -24.62
C LEU A 10 -14.01 8.47 -24.50
N ASP A 11 -14.46 9.66 -24.11
CA ASP A 11 -15.87 10.05 -24.17
C ASP A 11 -16.28 10.53 -25.58
N GLU A 12 -17.54 10.94 -25.75
CA GLU A 12 -18.08 11.43 -27.01
C GLU A 12 -17.39 12.70 -27.54
N GLN A 13 -16.72 13.46 -26.67
CA GLN A 13 -15.96 14.66 -27.03
C GLN A 13 -14.46 14.36 -27.22
N GLN A 14 -14.09 13.08 -27.35
CA GLN A 14 -12.70 12.59 -27.45
C GLN A 14 -11.83 12.94 -26.24
N ARG A 15 -12.42 13.15 -25.07
CA ARG A 15 -11.68 13.41 -23.84
C ARG A 15 -11.36 12.08 -23.14
N PRO A 16 -10.14 11.88 -22.61
CA PRO A 16 -9.81 10.69 -21.85
C PRO A 16 -10.71 10.55 -20.62
N LEU A 17 -11.46 9.45 -20.56
CA LEU A 17 -12.33 9.10 -19.45
C LEU A 17 -11.66 8.10 -18.52
N ALA A 18 -10.99 7.09 -19.08
CA ALA A 18 -10.30 6.06 -18.32
C ALA A 18 -9.09 5.51 -19.09
N VAL A 19 -8.23 4.79 -18.36
CA VAL A 19 -7.12 4.02 -18.92
C VAL A 19 -7.38 2.54 -18.63
N GLN A 20 -7.30 1.72 -19.66
CA GLN A 20 -7.33 0.28 -19.54
C GLN A 20 -5.91 -0.28 -19.65
N ILE A 21 -5.53 -1.12 -18.70
CA ILE A 21 -4.26 -1.85 -18.68
C ILE A 21 -4.54 -3.35 -18.45
N PRO A 22 -3.63 -4.25 -18.88
CA PRO A 22 -3.75 -5.65 -18.53
C PRO A 22 -3.76 -5.85 -17.01
N ILE A 23 -4.57 -6.78 -16.51
CA ILE A 23 -4.71 -7.02 -15.07
C ILE A 23 -3.37 -7.37 -14.40
N ALA A 24 -2.49 -8.10 -15.09
CA ALA A 24 -1.17 -8.43 -14.59
C ALA A 24 -0.30 -7.17 -14.38
N VAL A 25 -0.44 -6.17 -15.25
CA VAL A 25 0.28 -4.89 -15.14
C VAL A 25 -0.29 -4.05 -14.00
N TYR A 26 -1.62 -4.04 -13.83
CA TYR A 26 -2.26 -3.40 -12.68
C TYR A 26 -1.73 -3.97 -11.36
N ASN A 27 -1.76 -5.30 -11.20
CA ASN A 27 -1.28 -5.96 -9.98
C ASN A 27 0.20 -5.67 -9.71
N GLN A 28 1.03 -5.65 -10.74
CA GLN A 28 2.44 -5.29 -10.59
C GLN A 28 2.63 -3.86 -10.10
N ILE A 29 1.79 -2.91 -10.54
CA ILE A 29 1.83 -1.53 -10.06
C ILE A 29 1.43 -1.48 -8.59
N GLU A 30 0.36 -2.16 -8.19
CA GLU A 30 -0.07 -2.24 -6.78
C GLU A 30 1.04 -2.82 -5.90
N GLU A 31 1.63 -3.96 -6.27
CA GLU A 31 2.72 -4.60 -5.53
C GLU A 31 3.91 -3.64 -5.31
N ILE A 32 4.33 -2.94 -6.37
CA ILE A 32 5.44 -1.96 -6.26
C ILE A 32 5.08 -0.81 -5.31
N LEU A 33 3.84 -0.32 -5.35
CA LEU A 33 3.39 0.77 -4.49
C LEU A 33 3.28 0.33 -3.02
N GLU A 34 2.75 -0.86 -2.77
CA GLU A 34 2.64 -1.46 -1.44
C GLU A 34 4.02 -1.73 -0.85
N ASP A 35 4.92 -2.37 -1.60
CA ASP A 35 6.30 -2.66 -1.18
C ASP A 35 7.06 -1.36 -0.85
N PHE A 36 6.91 -0.34 -1.70
CA PHE A 36 7.55 0.96 -1.45
C PHE A 36 7.00 1.62 -0.18
N GLY A 37 5.68 1.61 -0.01
CA GLY A 37 5.03 2.15 1.18
C GLY A 37 5.49 1.44 2.45
N LEU A 38 5.52 0.10 2.43
CA LEU A 38 5.99 -0.73 3.53
C LEU A 38 7.46 -0.44 3.84
N ALA A 39 8.33 -0.38 2.82
CA ALA A 39 9.74 -0.06 3.02
C ALA A 39 9.95 1.32 3.67
N LYS A 40 9.10 2.30 3.35
CA LYS A 40 9.13 3.63 4.01
C LYS A 40 8.72 3.55 5.47
N LEU A 41 7.62 2.87 5.78
CA LEU A 41 7.17 2.67 7.17
C LEU A 41 8.21 1.92 8.02
N MET A 42 8.91 0.96 7.41
CA MET A 42 10.01 0.24 8.07
C MET A 42 11.23 1.14 8.33
N GLU A 43 11.55 2.06 7.43
CA GLU A 43 12.66 3.00 7.63
C GLU A 43 12.31 4.05 8.70
N GLU A 44 11.06 4.51 8.76
CA GLU A 44 10.57 5.44 9.79
C GLU A 44 10.67 4.86 11.21
N THR A 45 10.48 3.55 11.35
CA THR A 45 10.51 2.84 12.65
C THR A 45 11.88 2.22 12.97
N LYS A 46 12.91 2.47 12.15
CA LYS A 46 14.21 1.80 12.25
C LYS A 46 14.97 2.09 13.53
N SER A 47 14.81 3.29 14.08
CA SER A 47 15.41 3.71 15.35
C SER A 47 14.55 3.38 16.57
N ASP A 48 13.33 2.88 16.37
CA ASP A 48 12.42 2.55 17.46
C ASP A 48 12.91 1.33 18.23
N GLU A 49 12.40 1.19 19.46
CA GLU A 49 12.71 0.06 20.32
C GLU A 49 12.27 -1.26 19.66
N ARG A 50 13.18 -2.23 19.66
CA ARG A 50 12.88 -3.60 19.23
C ARG A 50 12.36 -4.39 20.42
N LEU A 51 11.08 -4.73 20.37
CA LEU A 51 10.44 -5.59 21.35
C LEU A 51 10.72 -7.06 21.07
N SER A 52 10.84 -7.88 22.13
CA SER A 52 10.74 -9.34 21.99
C SER A 52 9.34 -9.74 21.53
N GLY A 53 9.18 -10.97 21.01
CA GLY A 53 7.87 -11.45 20.54
C GLY A 53 6.77 -11.38 21.62
N SER A 54 7.11 -11.66 22.89
CA SER A 54 6.18 -11.57 24.01
C SER A 54 5.80 -10.12 24.37
N GLU A 55 6.76 -9.21 24.31
CA GLU A 55 6.54 -7.78 24.58
C GLU A 55 5.72 -7.15 23.46
N ALA A 56 6.04 -7.44 22.20
CA ALA A 56 5.29 -6.99 21.04
C ALA A 56 3.83 -7.48 21.10
N PHE A 57 3.60 -8.74 21.46
CA PHE A 57 2.25 -9.29 21.61
C PHE A 57 1.46 -8.60 22.73
N SER A 58 2.10 -8.37 23.88
CA SER A 58 1.49 -7.69 25.03
C SER A 58 1.15 -6.24 24.70
N TYR A 59 2.07 -5.53 24.03
CA TYR A 59 1.89 -4.18 23.56
C TYR A 59 0.73 -4.08 22.55
N TYR A 60 0.69 -4.97 21.55
CA TYR A 60 -0.40 -5.03 20.57
C TYR A 60 -1.77 -5.26 21.22
N GLN A 61 -1.86 -6.14 22.22
CA GLN A 61 -3.10 -6.33 22.97
C GLN A 61 -3.51 -5.07 23.74
N SER A 62 -2.56 -4.31 24.28
CA SER A 62 -2.86 -3.06 24.99
C SER A 62 -3.47 -2.01 24.05
N LEU A 63 -2.95 -1.90 22.81
CA LEU A 63 -3.48 -0.99 21.79
C LEU A 63 -4.94 -1.32 21.43
N LYS A 64 -5.27 -2.62 21.31
CA LYS A 64 -6.65 -3.05 21.04
C LYS A 64 -7.62 -2.70 22.16
N LYS A 65 -7.17 -2.73 23.42
CA LYS A 65 -8.01 -2.39 24.57
C LYS A 65 -8.23 -0.88 24.71
N CYS A 66 -7.31 -0.05 24.21
CA CYS A 66 -7.42 1.41 24.28
C CYS A 66 -8.22 2.02 23.12
N ASN A 67 -8.34 1.33 21.99
CA ASN A 67 -8.96 1.87 20.77
C ASN A 67 -10.36 1.32 20.48
N VAL A 68 -10.94 0.55 21.39
CA VAL A 68 -12.35 0.12 21.34
C VAL A 68 -13.01 0.66 22.59
N GLU A 69 -13.70 1.80 22.48
CA GLU A 69 -14.76 2.14 23.43
C GLU A 69 -15.93 1.18 23.14
N ASP A 70 -16.52 0.60 24.19
CA ASP A 70 -17.69 -0.29 24.12
C ASP A 70 -18.93 0.39 23.50
#